data_AF-A0A1H4QNL8-F1
#
_entry.id   AF-A0A1H4QNL8-F1
#
_cell.length_a   1.000
_cell.length_b   1.000
_cell.length_c   1.000
_cell.angle_alpha   90.00
_cell.angle_beta   90.00
_cell.angle_gamma   90.00
#
_symmetry.space_group_name_H-M   'P 1'
#
loop_
_entity.id
_entity.type
_entity.pdbx_description
1 polymer ?
#
loop_
_entity_poly.entity_id
_entity_poly.type
_entity_poly.pdbx_seq_one_letter_code
_entity_poly.pdbx_strand_id
1 'polypeptide(L)' 'MAKSQAKALQEKAEMFERRAESAADPISREHYREMAAHYRRLATEHLEINRSEPAPHT' A
#
# COMPACT_ATOMS: atom_id res chain seq x y z
N MET A 1 0.48 17.18 1.81
CA MET A 1 1.56 16.21 2.11
C MET A 1 1.09 14.74 2.11
N ALA A 2 -0.10 14.40 1.62
CA ALA A 2 -0.61 13.03 1.76
C ALA A 2 -0.57 12.17 0.49
N LYS A 3 -0.59 12.79 -0.70
CA LYS A 3 -0.30 12.09 -1.97
C LYS A 3 1.06 11.39 -1.94
N SER A 4 2.04 12.00 -1.26
CA SER A 4 3.39 11.44 -1.09
C SER A 4 3.40 10.18 -0.22
N GLN A 5 2.50 10.09 0.77
CA GLN A 5 2.42 8.94 1.68
C GLN A 5 1.67 7.77 1.05
N ALA A 6 0.53 8.02 0.40
CA ALA A 6 -0.19 6.99 -0.36
C ALA A 6 0.69 6.39 -1.47
N LYS A 7 1.46 7.23 -2.18
CA LYS A 7 2.43 6.77 -3.19
C LYS A 7 3.53 5.90 -2.58
N ALA A 8 4.11 6.30 -1.44
CA ALA A 8 5.13 5.50 -0.76
C ALA A 8 4.60 4.12 -0.30
N LEU A 9 3.32 4.05 0.12
CA LEU A 9 2.67 2.78 0.48
C LEU A 9 2.45 1.90 -0.76
N GLN A 10 2.06 2.50 -1.88
CA GLN A 10 1.90 1.79 -3.15
C GLN A 10 3.25 1.25 -3.68
N GLU A 11 4.32 2.05 -3.63
CA GLU A 11 5.68 1.61 -3.99
C GLU A 11 6.15 0.44 -3.11
N LYS A 12 5.84 0.45 -1.81
CA LYS A 12 6.11 -0.68 -0.92
C LYS A 12 5.33 -1.92 -1.33
N ALA A 13 4.05 -1.79 -1.68
CA ALA A 13 3.25 -2.92 -2.13
C ALA A 13 3.85 -3.57 -3.38
N GLU A 14 4.22 -2.76 -4.39
CA GLU A 14 4.85 -3.25 -5.63
C GLU A 14 6.20 -3.94 -5.37
N MET A 15 7.00 -3.42 -4.43
CA MET A 15 8.23 -4.07 -4.01
C MET A 15 7.97 -5.48 -3.46
N PHE A 16 6.94 -5.65 -2.64
CA PHE A 16 6.57 -6.95 -2.08
C PHE A 16 6.04 -7.91 -3.16
N GLU A 17 5.31 -7.43 -4.16
CA GLU A 17 4.88 -8.25 -5.29
C GLU A 17 6.06 -8.82 -6.07
N ARG A 18 7.04 -7.98 -6.43
CA ARG A 18 8.26 -8.43 -7.13
C ARG A 18 9.04 -9.46 -6.32
N ARG A 19 9.08 -9.30 -4.99
CA ARG A 19 9.69 -10.29 -4.08
C ARG A 19 8.91 -11.60 -4.07
N ALA A 20 7.57 -11.54 -4.07
CA ALA A 20 6.74 -12.73 -4.15
C ALA A 20 6.93 -13.50 -5.46
N GLU A 21 7.05 -12.79 -6.59
CA GLU A 21 7.31 -13.40 -7.91
C GLU A 21 8.64 -14.13 -7.97
N SER A 22 9.66 -13.59 -7.29
CA SER A 22 11.03 -14.12 -7.31
C SER A 22 11.33 -15.10 -6.16
N ALA A 23 10.41 -15.27 -5.19
CA ALA A 23 10.63 -16.10 -4.01
C ALA A 23 10.52 -17.60 -4.37
N ALA A 24 11.62 -18.32 -4.16
CA ALA A 24 11.66 -19.77 -4.34
C ALA A 24 10.90 -20.52 -3.22
N ASP A 25 10.95 -19.99 -2.00
CA ASP A 25 10.28 -20.57 -0.84
C ASP A 25 8.78 -20.21 -0.84
N PRO A 26 7.87 -21.21 -0.80
CA PRO A 26 6.44 -20.97 -0.92
C PRO A 26 5.86 -20.19 0.26
N ILE A 27 6.41 -20.34 1.46
CA ILE A 27 5.96 -19.62 2.67
C ILE A 27 6.33 -18.14 2.53
N SER A 28 7.56 -17.86 2.13
CA SER A 28 8.06 -16.51 1.88
C SER A 28 7.26 -15.81 0.79
N ARG A 29 6.92 -16.54 -0.29
CA ARG A 29 6.06 -16.03 -1.37
C ARG A 29 4.67 -15.63 -0.86
N GLU A 30 4.04 -16.46 -0.04
CA GLU A 30 2.74 -16.14 0.55
C GLU A 30 2.83 -14.93 1.47
N HIS A 31 3.82 -14.90 2.35
CA HIS A 31 4.07 -13.75 3.23
C HIS A 31 4.25 -12.44 2.45
N TYR A 32 5.03 -12.46 1.36
CA TYR A 32 5.19 -11.27 0.53
C TYR A 32 3.89 -10.85 -0.16
N ARG A 33 3.01 -11.79 -0.54
CA ARG A 33 1.68 -11.47 -1.08
C ARG A 33 0.79 -10.80 -0.03
N GLU A 34 0.81 -11.30 1.21
CA GLU A 34 0.09 -10.68 2.33
C GLU A 34 0.56 -9.26 2.58
N MET A 35 1.87 -9.04 2.60
CA MET A 35 2.46 -7.70 2.79
C MET A 35 2.08 -6.75 1.64
N ALA A 36 2.10 -7.22 0.39
CA ALA A 36 1.66 -6.43 -0.74
C ALA A 36 0.18 -6.03 -0.63
N ALA A 37 -0.69 -6.98 -0.26
CA ALA A 37 -2.11 -6.71 -0.04
C ALA A 37 -2.33 -5.72 1.12
N HIS A 38 -1.59 -5.86 2.21
CA HIS A 38 -1.65 -4.97 3.35
C HIS A 38 -1.30 -3.53 2.97
N TYR A 39 -0.19 -3.32 2.26
CA TYR A 39 0.24 -1.97 1.86
C TYR A 39 -0.68 -1.33 0.81
N ARG A 40 -1.29 -2.11 -0.10
CA ARG A 40 -2.34 -1.59 -0.99
C ARG A 40 -3.55 -1.08 -0.22
N ARG A 41 -4.00 -1.84 0.78
CA ARG A 41 -5.13 -1.43 1.63
C ARG A 41 -4.83 -0.11 2.33
N LEU A 42 -3.65 0.00 2.95
CA LEU A 42 -3.23 1.26 3.60
C LEU A 42 -3.17 2.42 2.60
N ALA A 43 -2.65 2.20 1.38
CA ALA A 43 -2.61 3.25 0.36
C ALA A 43 -4.03 3.76 0.02
N THR A 44 -5.00 2.86 -0.12
CA THR A 44 -6.41 3.22 -0.35
C THR A 44 -6.99 3.99 0.83
N GLU A 45 -6.83 3.51 2.06
CA GLU A 45 -7.32 4.18 3.28
C GLU A 45 -6.74 5.60 3.39
N HIS A 46 -5.46 5.80 3.08
CA HIS A 46 -4.84 7.13 3.04
C HIS A 46 -5.43 8.05 1.97
N LEU A 47 -5.79 7.53 0.80
CA LEU A 47 -6.46 8.32 -0.24
C LEU A 47 -7.89 8.71 0.18
N GLU A 48 -8.60 7.83 0.89
CA GLU A 48 -9.95 8.06 1.38
C GLU A 48 -10.00 9.08 2.53
N ILE A 49 -9.03 9.03 3.46
CA ILE A 49 -8.90 10.01 4.55
C ILE A 49 -8.71 11.42 3.98
N ASN A 50 -7.89 11.59 2.94
CA ASN A 50 -7.71 12.90 2.30
C ASN A 50 -8.90 13.37 1.48
N ARG A 51 -9.75 12.46 1.01
CA ARG A 51 -10.97 12.81 0.28
C ARG A 51 -12.11 13.22 1.20
N SER A 52 -12.05 12.78 2.46
CA SER A 52 -13.11 12.97 3.46
C SER A 52 -12.89 14.19 4.36
N GLU A 53 -11.80 14.94 4.19
CA GLU A 53 -11.58 16.21 4.88
C GLU A 53 -12.53 17.25 4.29
N PRO A 54 -13.62 17.64 4.98
CA PRO A 54 -14.53 18.66 4.48
C PRO A 54 -13.78 19.99 4.54
N ALA A 55 -13.76 20.72 3.43
CA ALA A 55 -13.27 22.09 3.41
C ALA A 55 -13.89 22.86 4.60
N PRO A 56 -13.09 23.53 5.45
CA PRO A 56 -13.64 24.32 6.53
C PRO A 56 -14.51 25.41 5.90
N HIS A 57 -15.83 25.28 6.09
CA HIS A 57 -16.80 26.29 5.71
C HIS A 57 -16.39 27.59 6.39
N THR A 58 -15.95 28.55 5.58
CA THR A 58 -15.66 29.94 5.98
C THR A 58 -16.85 30.80 5.60
#